data_AF-A0A2V8UG59-F1
#
_entry.id   AF-A0A2V8UG59-F1
#
_cell.length_a   1.000
_cell.length_b   1.000
_cell.length_c   1.000
_cell.angle_alpha   90.00
_cell.angle_beta   90.00
_cell.angle_gamma   90.00
#
_symmetry.space_group_name_H-M   'P 1'
#
loop_
_entity.id
_entity.type
_entity.pdbx_description
1 polymer ?
#
loop_
_entity_poly.entity_id
_entity_poly.type
_entity_poly.pdbx_seq_one_letter_code
_entity_poly.pdbx_strand_id
1 'polypeptide(L)' 'MTAPQLPLTRIVPVIAHAVGVFGDEHKASHWFCTPLPLFGGRSPSELLETEDGIRLVEQTLTRIEHNIFS' A
#
# COMPACT_ATOMS: atom_id res chain seq x y z
N MET A 1 -9.36 -22.78 2.28
CA MET A 1 -8.19 -22.02 1.83
C MET A 1 -8.02 -20.88 2.82
N THR A 2 -7.04 -21.00 3.71
CA THR A 2 -6.85 -20.05 4.82
C THR A 2 -6.40 -18.71 4.26
N ALA A 3 -7.16 -17.64 4.48
CA ALA A 3 -6.67 -16.29 4.25
C ALA A 3 -5.37 -16.12 5.05
N PRO A 4 -4.26 -15.67 4.46
CA PRO A 4 -3.04 -15.44 5.21
C PRO A 4 -3.34 -14.41 6.30
N GLN A 5 -3.33 -14.84 7.56
CA GLN A 5 -3.40 -13.95 8.72
C GLN A 5 -2.05 -13.26 8.85
N LEU A 6 -1.77 -12.31 7.95
CA LEU A 6 -0.64 -11.42 8.13
C LEU A 6 -0.89 -10.62 9.42
N PRO A 7 0.11 -10.53 10.31
CA PRO A 7 -0.09 -9.85 11.57
C PRO A 7 -0.35 -8.37 11.28
N LEU A 8 -1.39 -7.81 11.91
CA LEU A 8 -1.73 -6.39 11.78
C LEU A 8 -0.54 -5.46 12.06
N THR A 9 0.43 -5.94 12.83
CA THR A 9 1.71 -5.26 13.12
C THR A 9 2.53 -4.92 11.87
N ARG A 10 2.31 -5.59 10.72
CA ARG A 10 2.97 -5.27 9.45
C ARG A 10 2.14 -4.40 8.52
N ILE A 11 0.81 -4.42 8.66
CA ILE A 11 -0.11 -3.65 7.82
C ILE A 11 -0.32 -2.24 8.37
N VAL A 12 -0.47 -2.10 9.69
CA VAL A 12 -0.73 -0.81 10.34
C VAL A 12 0.34 0.25 10.01
N PRO A 13 1.65 -0.05 10.04
CA PRO A 13 2.67 0.94 9.67
C PRO A 13 2.55 1.43 8.22
N VAL A 14 2.19 0.54 7.29
CA VAL A 14 2.04 0.87 5.85
C VAL A 14 0.85 1.80 5.63
N ILE A 15 -0.26 1.55 6.33
CA ILE A 15 -1.43 2.44 6.30
C ILE A 15 -1.06 3.81 6.89
N ALA A 16 -0.38 3.84 8.04
CA ALA A 16 0.04 5.09 8.67
C ALA A 16 1.00 5.90 7.76
N HIS A 17 1.93 5.21 7.11
CA HIS A 17 2.82 5.81 6.12
C HIS A 17 2.04 6.40 4.94
N ALA A 18 1.06 5.69 4.39
CA ALA A 18 0.21 6.22 3.33
C ALA A 18 -0.54 7.50 3.75
N VAL A 19 -1.09 7.54 4.97
CA VAL A 19 -1.72 8.76 5.51
C VAL A 19 -0.71 9.91 5.59
N GLY A 20 0.52 9.63 6.01
CA GLY A 20 1.62 10.62 6.00
C GLY A 20 1.95 11.14 4.60
N VAL A 21 2.05 10.25 3.61
CA VAL A 21 2.38 10.61 2.21
C VAL A 21 1.27 11.43 1.56
N PHE A 22 0.00 11.04 1.75
CA PHE A 22 -1.13 11.70 1.11
C PHE A 22 -1.72 12.86 1.91
N GLY A 23 -1.35 12.99 3.18
CA GLY A 23 -1.73 14.04 4.12
C GLY A 23 -3.13 13.90 4.72
N ASP A 24 -3.92 12.91 4.32
CA ASP A 24 -5.27 12.66 4.85
C ASP A 24 -5.72 11.21 4.64
N GLU A 25 -6.54 10.71 5.56
CA GLU A 25 -7.06 9.34 5.58
C GLU A 25 -7.93 9.01 4.37
N HIS A 26 -8.75 9.96 3.89
CA HIS A 26 -9.60 9.71 2.71
C HIS A 26 -8.78 9.50 1.45
N LYS A 27 -7.70 10.27 1.28
CA LYS A 27 -6.79 10.11 0.14
C LYS A 27 -6.02 8.80 0.20
N ALA A 28 -5.52 8.44 1.37
CA ALA A 28 -4.84 7.17 1.58
C ALA A 28 -5.80 5.99 1.30
N SER A 29 -7.02 6.03 1.84
CA SER A 29 -8.05 5.01 1.59
C SER A 29 -8.40 4.92 0.11
N HIS A 30 -8.60 6.05 -0.56
CA HIS A 30 -8.85 6.08 -2.00
C HIS A 30 -7.70 5.43 -2.78
N TRP A 31 -6.45 5.74 -2.44
CA TRP A 31 -5.28 5.11 -3.06
C TRP A 31 -5.24 3.60 -2.84
N PHE A 32 -5.48 3.11 -1.61
CA PHE A 32 -5.55 1.68 -1.29
C PHE A 32 -6.60 0.91 -2.09
N CYS A 33 -7.69 1.56 -2.49
CA CYS A 33 -8.75 0.98 -3.30
C CYS A 33 -8.57 1.18 -4.81
N THR A 34 -7.58 1.97 -5.24
CA THR A 34 -7.37 2.29 -6.66
C THR A 34 -6.51 1.22 -7.33
N PRO A 35 -6.99 0.54 -8.37
CA PRO A 35 -6.17 -0.35 -9.18
C PRO A 35 -5.06 0.43 -9.90
N LEU A 36 -3.81 -0.03 -9.79
CA LEU A 36 -2.66 0.65 -10.38
C LEU A 36 -1.97 -0.22 -11.44
N PRO A 37 -1.63 0.33 -12.62
CA PRO A 37 -0.90 -0.42 -13.66
C PRO A 37 0.42 -1.01 -13.17
N LEU A 38 1.13 -0.30 -12.29
CA LEU A 38 2.40 -0.76 -11.71
C LEU A 38 2.24 -1.98 -10.77
N PHE A 39 1.02 -2.29 -10.35
CA PHE A 39 0.64 -3.46 -9.56
C PHE A 39 -0.05 -4.53 -10.41
N GLY A 40 0.14 -4.49 -11.73
CA GLY A 40 -0.52 -5.42 -12.65
C GLY A 40 -2.04 -5.22 -12.71
N GLY A 41 -2.51 -4.01 -12.42
CA GLY A 41 -3.94 -3.69 -12.37
C GLY A 41 -4.64 -4.12 -11.07
N ARG A 42 -3.90 -4.49 -10.04
CA ARG A 42 -4.44 -4.71 -8.68
C ARG A 42 -4.36 -3.43 -7.85
N SER A 43 -5.23 -3.32 -6.86
CA SER A 43 -5.18 -2.26 -5.87
C SER A 43 -4.13 -2.55 -4.77
N PRO A 44 -3.57 -1.52 -4.11
CA PRO A 44 -2.63 -1.74 -3.02
C PRO A 44 -3.22 -2.62 -1.90
N SER A 45 -4.52 -2.48 -1.59
CA SER A 45 -5.20 -3.31 -0.58
C SER A 45 -5.19 -4.81 -0.92
N GLU A 46 -5.38 -5.18 -2.18
CA GLU A 46 -5.27 -6.57 -2.66
C GLU A 46 -3.85 -7.13 -2.57
N LEU A 47 -2.82 -6.28 -2.56
CA LEU A 47 -1.43 -6.71 -2.40
C LEU A 47 -1.06 -6.99 -0.93
N LEU A 48 -1.78 -6.39 0.03
CA LEU A 48 -1.50 -6.57 1.46
C LEU A 48 -1.75 -8.00 1.97
N GLU A 49 -2.22 -8.91 1.13
CA GLU A 49 -2.40 -10.34 1.42
C GLU A 49 -1.07 -11.12 1.47
N THR A 50 0.04 -10.53 1.00
CA THR A 50 1.35 -11.21 0.94
C THR A 50 2.46 -10.31 1.47
N GLU A 51 3.53 -10.88 2.04
CA GLU A 51 4.68 -10.07 2.48
C GLU A 51 5.36 -9.32 1.32
N ASP A 52 5.46 -9.96 0.14
CA ASP A 52 5.99 -9.32 -1.06
C ASP A 52 5.11 -8.15 -1.53
N GLY A 53 3.79 -8.32 -1.49
CA GLY A 53 2.86 -7.26 -1.82
C GLY A 53 2.92 -6.09 -0.83
N ILE A 54 3.04 -6.36 0.48
CA ILE A 54 3.28 -5.31 1.49
C ILE A 54 4.56 -4.52 1.16
N ARG A 55 5.66 -5.22 0.85
CA ARG A 55 6.94 -4.58 0.49
C ARG A 55 6.82 -3.72 -0.76
N LEU A 56 6.08 -4.17 -1.76
CA LEU A 56 5.85 -3.45 -3.01
C LEU A 56 5.04 -2.17 -2.78
N VAL A 57 3.98 -2.25 -1.97
CA VAL A 57 3.16 -1.10 -1.57
C VAL A 57 4.00 -0.08 -0.81
N GLU A 58 4.77 -0.53 0.18
CA GLU A 58 5.65 0.33 0.99
C GLU A 58 6.69 1.05 0.13
N GLN A 59 7.37 0.32 -0.76
CA GLN A 59 8.35 0.92 -1.67
C GLN A 59 7.72 1.95 -2.61
N THR A 60 6.48 1.71 -3.04
CA THR A 60 5.74 2.66 -3.87
C THR A 60 5.40 3.93 -3.09
N LEU A 61 4.97 3.81 -1.82
CA LEU A 61 4.72 4.96 -0.94
C LEU A 61 5.98 5.80 -0.74
N THR A 62 7.13 5.18 -0.45
CA THR A 62 8.43 5.87 -0.34
C THR A 62 8.80 6.62 -1.62
N ARG A 63 8.52 6.04 -2.80
CA ARG A 63 8.78 6.73 -4.08
C ARG A 63 7.88 7.95 -4.27
N ILE A 64 6.61 7.85 -3.87
CA ILE A 64 5.66 8.97 -3.91
C ILE A 64 6.11 10.08 -2.94
N GLU A 65 6.49 9.72 -1.72
CA GLU A 65 7.00 10.64 -0.69
C GLU A 65 8.18 11.47 -1.19
N HIS A 66 9.15 10.82 -1.82
CA HIS A 66 10.34 11.48 -2.36
C HIS A 66 10.12 12.09 -3.76
N ASN A 67 8.89 12.07 -4.30
CA ASN A 67 8.53 12.57 -5.62
C ASN A 67 9.41 11.98 -6.75
N ILE A 68 9.77 10.70 -6.63
CA ILE A 68 10.61 9.97 -7.59
C ILE A 68 9.71 9.24 -8.60
N PHE A 69 9.50 9.88 -9.75
CA PHE A 69 8.89 9.26 -10.92
C PHE A 69 9.99 8.68 -11.81
N SER A 70 9.91 7.40 -12.18
CA SER A 70 10.79 6.77 -13.17
C SER A 70 9.95 6.22 -14.31
#